data_AF-A0A936DKP8-F1
#
_entry.id   AF-A0A936DKP8-F1
#
_cell.length_a   1.000
_cell.length_b   1.000
_cell.length_c   1.000
_cell.angle_alpha   90.00
_cell.angle_beta   90.00
_cell.angle_gamma   90.00
#
_symmetry.space_group_name_H-M   'P 1'
#
loop_
_entity.id
_entity.type
_entity.pdbx_description
1 polymer ?
#
loop_
_entity_poly.entity_id
_entity_poly.type
_entity_poly.pdbx_seq_one_letter_code
_entity_poly.pdbx_strand_id
1 'polypeptide(L)'
;MAQINLSATAGTPAASYTTLKGAFDAINAGTHQGAIAISVTGNTTELATAVLAASGSGAATYSGLAITPSGGATRGIGGSLPGPLIDLDGADNVTINGLNSGGNALILTNLDTSATASTLRFINDASNNNISNVTLRGSGTDITQGVVVLSTGTTTGNDNNSVSNCSIVQLPVAHRPMVLFPSVAQLRPRIPATPSQTAISPISSMPRPPRLASSSVVATPNGQSITIVCSNPYHAPIQRPTFTVGFKSPAVPITSFPPIASAFRRRLARVCTRCWERSRHA
;
A
#
# COMPACT_ATOMS: atom_id res chain seq x y z
N MET A 1 12.28 -18.74 -24.52
CA MET A 1 10.81 -18.88 -24.64
C MET A 1 10.18 -17.77 -23.83
N ALA A 2 9.12 -17.14 -24.33
CA ALA A 2 8.41 -16.10 -23.60
C ALA A 2 7.61 -16.68 -22.42
N GLN A 3 7.56 -15.96 -21.30
CA GLN A 3 6.92 -16.39 -20.05
C GLN A 3 5.68 -15.56 -19.71
N ILE A 4 5.48 -14.46 -20.42
CA ILE A 4 4.37 -13.53 -20.26
C ILE A 4 3.60 -13.50 -21.57
N ASN A 5 2.39 -14.04 -21.58
CA ASN A 5 1.49 -13.96 -22.72
C ASN A 5 0.46 -12.86 -22.47
N LEU A 6 0.31 -11.95 -23.41
CA LEU A 6 -0.60 -10.81 -23.30
C LEU A 6 -1.65 -10.90 -24.40
N SER A 7 -2.91 -10.66 -24.04
CA SER A 7 -3.98 -10.35 -24.98
C SER A 7 -4.62 -9.00 -24.67
N ALA A 8 -5.09 -8.29 -25.71
CA ALA A 8 -5.68 -6.96 -25.62
C ALA A 8 -6.90 -6.85 -26.53
N THR A 9 -7.87 -6.01 -26.18
CA THR A 9 -9.07 -5.79 -27.01
C THR A 9 -8.89 -4.73 -28.08
N ALA A 10 -7.83 -3.92 -28.01
CA ALA A 10 -7.48 -2.92 -29.00
C ALA A 10 -5.96 -2.79 -29.15
N GLY A 11 -5.51 -2.08 -30.19
CA GLY A 11 -4.09 -2.06 -30.58
C GLY A 11 -3.66 -3.42 -31.14
N THR A 12 -2.46 -3.87 -30.81
CA THR A 12 -1.98 -5.22 -31.12
C THR A 12 -2.65 -6.23 -30.18
N PRO A 13 -3.49 -7.16 -30.67
CA PRO A 13 -4.34 -7.96 -29.79
C PRO A 13 -3.62 -9.08 -29.01
N ALA A 14 -2.43 -9.47 -29.43
CA ALA A 14 -1.66 -10.53 -28.75
C ALA A 14 -0.16 -10.34 -28.93
N ALA A 15 0.60 -10.59 -27.87
CA ALA A 15 2.05 -10.65 -27.90
C ALA A 15 2.58 -11.52 -26.75
N SER A 16 3.85 -11.89 -26.82
CA SER A 16 4.52 -12.59 -25.73
C SER A 16 5.84 -11.92 -25.38
N TYR A 17 6.13 -11.82 -24.08
CA TYR A 17 7.30 -11.15 -23.52
C TYR A 17 8.09 -12.09 -22.62
N THR A 18 9.38 -11.82 -22.48
CA THR A 18 10.26 -12.57 -21.58
C THR A 18 10.19 -12.09 -20.13
N THR A 19 9.68 -10.87 -19.91
CA THR A 19 9.59 -10.23 -18.60
C THR A 19 8.28 -9.46 -18.47
N LEU A 20 7.83 -9.22 -17.23
CA LEU A 20 6.67 -8.38 -16.97
C LEU A 20 6.96 -6.93 -17.34
N LYS A 21 8.18 -6.45 -17.10
CA LYS A 21 8.61 -5.13 -17.54
C LYS A 21 8.43 -4.96 -19.05
N GLY A 22 8.86 -5.93 -19.87
CA GLY A 22 8.73 -5.84 -21.31
C GLY A 22 7.27 -5.72 -21.78
N ALA A 23 6.35 -6.40 -21.09
CA ALA A 23 4.93 -6.25 -21.36
C ALA A 23 4.42 -4.86 -20.97
N PHE A 24 4.81 -4.34 -19.79
CA PHE A 24 4.43 -3.00 -19.35
C PHE A 24 5.01 -1.89 -20.23
N ASP A 25 6.26 -2.01 -20.69
CA ASP A 25 6.87 -1.07 -21.64
C ASP A 25 6.04 -0.99 -22.93
N ALA A 26 5.58 -2.14 -23.45
CA ALA A 26 4.75 -2.18 -24.66
C ALA A 26 3.35 -1.57 -24.44
N ILE A 27 2.75 -1.79 -23.27
CA ILE A 27 1.48 -1.15 -22.89
C ILE A 27 1.64 0.37 -22.79
N ASN A 28 2.70 0.84 -22.11
CA ASN A 28 2.99 2.27 -21.96
C ASN A 28 3.30 2.94 -23.30
N ALA A 29 3.86 2.20 -24.26
CA ALA A 29 4.08 2.64 -25.63
C ALA A 29 2.81 2.62 -26.50
N GLY A 30 1.64 2.24 -25.96
CA GLY A 30 0.37 2.19 -26.70
C GLY A 30 0.24 1.01 -27.65
N THR A 31 1.14 0.02 -27.55
CA THR A 31 1.10 -1.19 -28.41
C THR A 31 -0.14 -2.02 -28.12
N HIS A 32 -0.51 -2.12 -26.84
CA HIS A 32 -1.69 -2.85 -26.37
C HIS A 32 -2.66 -1.86 -25.73
N GLN A 33 -3.92 -1.92 -26.12
CA GLN A 33 -4.94 -0.93 -25.72
C GLN A 33 -6.24 -1.61 -25.30
N GLY A 34 -7.14 -0.84 -24.70
CA GLY A 34 -8.42 -1.37 -24.20
C GLY A 34 -8.23 -2.29 -22.99
N ALA A 35 -9.00 -3.36 -22.89
CA ALA A 35 -8.86 -4.31 -21.79
C ALA A 35 -7.69 -5.28 -22.08
N ILE A 36 -6.79 -5.43 -21.10
CA ILE A 36 -5.57 -6.21 -21.24
C ILE A 36 -5.57 -7.38 -20.26
N ALA A 37 -5.26 -8.57 -20.74
CA ALA A 37 -5.07 -9.76 -19.93
C ALA A 37 -3.65 -10.31 -20.12
N ILE A 38 -2.94 -10.50 -19.01
CA ILE A 38 -1.61 -11.08 -18.94
C ILE A 38 -1.69 -12.43 -18.24
N SER A 39 -1.25 -13.46 -18.94
CA SER A 39 -1.08 -14.81 -18.45
C SER A 39 0.40 -15.12 -18.22
N VAL A 40 0.76 -15.42 -16.97
CA VAL A 40 2.12 -15.79 -16.57
C VAL A 40 2.27 -17.30 -16.74
N THR A 41 2.99 -17.72 -17.77
CA THR A 41 3.18 -19.14 -18.14
C THR A 41 4.52 -19.70 -17.66
N GLY A 42 5.43 -18.85 -17.20
CA GLY A 42 6.75 -19.23 -16.70
C GLY A 42 7.29 -18.23 -15.68
N ASN A 43 8.47 -18.54 -15.13
CA ASN A 43 9.13 -17.63 -14.19
C ASN A 43 9.88 -16.53 -14.95
N THR A 44 9.86 -15.30 -14.43
CA THR A 44 10.64 -14.18 -14.97
C THR A 44 11.69 -13.70 -13.98
N THR A 45 12.73 -13.08 -14.53
CA THR A 45 13.70 -12.29 -13.77
C THR A 45 13.68 -10.86 -14.30
N GLU A 46 13.23 -9.93 -13.47
CA GLU A 46 13.19 -8.52 -13.79
C GLU A 46 14.54 -7.89 -13.46
N LEU A 47 15.17 -7.25 -14.46
CA LEU A 47 16.45 -6.53 -14.32
C LEU A 47 16.27 -5.02 -14.08
N ALA A 48 15.03 -4.55 -14.16
CA ALA A 48 14.61 -3.19 -13.86
C ALA A 48 13.15 -3.22 -13.42
N THR A 49 12.70 -2.16 -12.73
CA THR A 49 11.32 -2.03 -12.27
C THR A 49 10.32 -2.16 -13.42
N ALA A 50 9.29 -2.99 -13.21
CA ALA A 50 8.13 -3.05 -14.09
C ALA A 50 7.17 -1.92 -13.72
N VAL A 51 7.26 -0.80 -14.46
CA VAL A 51 6.41 0.38 -14.27
C VAL A 51 5.21 0.30 -15.20
N LEU A 52 4.00 0.33 -14.66
CA LEU A 52 2.78 0.56 -15.43
C LEU A 52 2.33 2.00 -15.22
N ALA A 53 2.30 2.79 -16.29
CA ALA A 53 1.92 4.20 -16.23
C ALA A 53 0.40 4.36 -16.31
N ALA A 54 -0.12 5.48 -15.80
CA ALA A 54 -1.52 5.87 -15.92
C ALA A 54 -2.04 5.77 -17.36
N SER A 55 -3.25 5.24 -17.52
CA SER A 55 -3.96 5.31 -18.80
C SER A 55 -4.24 6.77 -19.16
N GLY A 56 -3.99 7.14 -20.42
CA GLY A 56 -4.00 8.53 -20.89
C GLY A 56 -2.67 9.28 -20.69
N SER A 57 -1.67 8.68 -20.03
CA SER A 57 -0.32 9.23 -19.95
C SER A 57 0.54 8.77 -21.13
N GLY A 58 1.14 9.72 -21.85
CA GLY A 58 1.92 9.42 -23.05
C GLY A 58 1.07 8.70 -24.11
N ALA A 59 1.49 7.49 -24.48
CA ALA A 59 0.77 6.63 -25.43
C ALA A 59 -0.07 5.52 -24.75
N ALA A 60 -0.03 5.42 -23.42
CA ALA A 60 -0.75 4.39 -22.68
C ALA A 60 -2.27 4.61 -22.78
N THR A 61 -3.02 3.61 -23.25
CA THR A 61 -4.48 3.73 -23.45
C THR A 61 -5.20 2.41 -23.19
N TYR A 62 -5.25 2.00 -21.92
CA TYR A 62 -5.95 0.79 -21.49
C TYR A 62 -7.16 1.11 -20.59
N SER A 63 -8.17 0.25 -20.59
CA SER A 63 -9.36 0.38 -19.72
C SER A 63 -9.25 -0.43 -18.43
N GLY A 64 -8.39 -1.44 -18.42
CA GLY A 64 -8.06 -2.25 -17.25
C GLY A 64 -7.04 -3.32 -17.60
N LEU A 65 -6.38 -3.87 -16.58
CA LEU A 65 -5.32 -4.86 -16.76
C LEU A 65 -5.49 -6.00 -15.74
N ALA A 66 -5.52 -7.23 -16.22
CA ALA A 66 -5.62 -8.43 -15.38
C ALA A 66 -4.36 -9.30 -15.53
N ILE A 67 -3.68 -9.62 -14.43
CA ILE A 67 -2.52 -10.52 -14.39
C ILE A 67 -2.89 -11.78 -13.61
N THR A 68 -2.73 -12.94 -14.24
CA THR A 68 -2.98 -14.26 -13.62
C THR A 68 -1.92 -15.30 -14.02
N PRO A 69 -1.51 -16.20 -13.11
CA PRO A 69 -0.67 -17.34 -13.46
C PRO A 69 -1.46 -18.41 -14.21
N SER A 70 -0.79 -19.18 -15.07
CA SER A 70 -1.38 -20.32 -15.76
C SER A 70 -0.43 -21.52 -15.91
N GLY A 71 -0.98 -22.63 -16.39
CA GLY A 71 -0.22 -23.86 -16.66
C GLY A 71 -0.07 -24.79 -15.46
N GLY A 72 -0.91 -24.62 -14.43
CA GLY A 72 -1.06 -25.57 -13.33
C GLY A 72 0.14 -25.66 -12.38
N ALA A 73 0.93 -24.59 -12.31
CA ALA A 73 2.12 -24.55 -11.47
C ALA A 73 2.31 -23.16 -10.84
N THR A 74 3.08 -23.12 -9.76
CA THR A 74 3.55 -21.87 -9.15
C THR A 74 4.45 -21.11 -10.11
N ARG A 75 4.15 -19.83 -10.31
CA ARG A 75 4.92 -18.89 -11.14
C ARG A 75 5.57 -17.82 -10.27
N GLY A 76 6.82 -17.53 -10.56
CA GLY A 76 7.61 -16.51 -9.88
C GLY A 76 7.93 -15.36 -10.82
N ILE A 77 7.61 -14.14 -10.41
CA ILE A 77 8.15 -12.90 -11.00
C ILE A 77 9.04 -12.30 -9.92
N GLY A 78 10.32 -12.09 -10.21
CA GLY A 78 11.20 -11.53 -9.20
C GLY A 78 12.49 -10.95 -9.72
N GLY A 79 13.26 -10.37 -8.82
CA GLY A 79 14.54 -9.74 -9.10
C GLY A 79 15.23 -9.28 -7.82
N SER A 80 16.36 -8.60 -7.99
CA SER A 80 17.04 -7.84 -6.94
C SER A 80 17.18 -6.41 -7.44
N LEU A 81 16.17 -5.58 -7.13
CA LEU A 81 16.06 -4.21 -7.63
C LEU A 81 16.10 -3.22 -6.46
N PRO A 82 16.97 -2.18 -6.49
CA PRO A 82 17.00 -1.12 -5.48
C PRO A 82 15.84 -0.12 -5.68
N GLY A 83 14.62 -0.63 -5.75
CA GLY A 83 13.37 0.04 -6.06
C GLY A 83 12.19 -0.94 -5.99
N PRO A 84 10.98 -0.54 -6.38
CA PRO A 84 9.86 -1.47 -6.51
C PRO A 84 10.13 -2.53 -7.60
N LEU A 85 9.68 -3.76 -7.39
CA LEU A 85 9.62 -4.78 -8.46
C LEU A 85 8.49 -4.45 -9.44
N ILE A 86 7.29 -4.20 -8.90
CA ILE A 86 6.13 -3.71 -9.65
C ILE A 86 5.76 -2.32 -9.11
N ASP A 87 5.66 -1.36 -10.02
CA ASP A 87 5.30 0.02 -9.72
C ASP A 87 4.05 0.42 -10.52
N LEU A 88 2.96 0.64 -9.80
CA LEU A 88 1.71 1.14 -10.37
C LEU A 88 1.74 2.65 -10.24
N ASP A 89 2.13 3.32 -11.31
CA ASP A 89 2.41 4.76 -11.37
C ASP A 89 1.23 5.50 -12.01
N GLY A 90 0.27 5.88 -11.18
CA GLY A 90 -1.05 6.40 -11.58
C GLY A 90 -1.90 5.36 -12.33
N ALA A 91 -1.51 4.08 -12.28
CA ALA A 91 -2.23 3.02 -12.95
C ALA A 91 -3.54 2.68 -12.22
N ASP A 92 -4.63 2.68 -12.99
CA ASP A 92 -5.97 2.37 -12.50
C ASP A 92 -6.51 1.03 -13.02
N ASN A 93 -7.45 0.44 -12.29
CA ASN A 93 -8.17 -0.78 -12.69
C ASN A 93 -7.26 -1.99 -12.98
N VAL A 94 -6.17 -2.12 -12.21
CA VAL A 94 -5.25 -3.25 -12.30
C VAL A 94 -5.67 -4.35 -11.32
N THR A 95 -5.88 -5.55 -11.83
CA THR A 95 -6.09 -6.76 -11.04
C THR A 95 -4.89 -7.68 -11.14
N ILE A 96 -4.25 -7.99 -10.02
CA ILE A 96 -3.23 -9.03 -9.92
C ILE A 96 -3.81 -10.16 -9.08
N ASN A 97 -4.15 -11.29 -9.70
CA ASN A 97 -4.74 -12.42 -9.00
C ASN A 97 -3.83 -13.65 -9.13
N GLY A 98 -3.23 -14.06 -8.00
CA GLY A 98 -2.34 -15.22 -7.93
C GLY A 98 -3.04 -16.57 -7.97
N LEU A 99 -4.37 -16.60 -7.90
CA LEU A 99 -5.30 -17.72 -8.09
C LEU A 99 -4.79 -19.10 -7.63
N ASN A 100 -5.08 -19.47 -6.38
CA ASN A 100 -4.69 -20.71 -5.71
C ASN A 100 -5.60 -21.92 -6.05
N SER A 101 -5.75 -22.24 -7.32
CA SER A 101 -6.57 -23.38 -7.78
C SER A 101 -5.90 -24.11 -8.94
N GLY A 102 -6.05 -25.43 -8.98
CA GLY A 102 -5.46 -26.28 -10.03
C GLY A 102 -3.93 -26.22 -10.09
N GLY A 103 -3.26 -25.94 -8.96
CA GLY A 103 -1.80 -25.82 -8.87
C GLY A 103 -1.23 -24.46 -9.31
N ASN A 104 -2.06 -23.56 -9.84
CA ASN A 104 -1.62 -22.20 -10.13
C ASN A 104 -1.37 -21.44 -8.81
N ALA A 105 -0.30 -20.66 -8.78
CA ALA A 105 0.02 -19.73 -7.72
C ALA A 105 0.96 -18.65 -8.28
N LEU A 106 0.92 -17.43 -7.73
CA LEU A 106 1.85 -16.35 -8.10
C LEU A 106 2.67 -15.90 -6.90
N ILE A 107 3.99 -15.87 -7.08
CA ILE A 107 4.95 -15.34 -6.12
C ILE A 107 5.65 -14.13 -6.75
N LEU A 108 5.55 -12.98 -6.09
CA LEU A 108 6.31 -11.78 -6.44
C LEU A 108 7.44 -11.62 -5.44
N THR A 109 8.68 -11.53 -5.91
CA THR A 109 9.86 -11.48 -5.03
C THR A 109 10.83 -10.38 -5.42
N ASN A 110 11.07 -9.44 -4.50
CA ASN A 110 12.23 -8.55 -4.58
C ASN A 110 13.22 -8.90 -3.47
N LEU A 111 14.40 -9.39 -3.85
CA LEU A 111 15.44 -9.83 -2.91
C LEU A 111 16.37 -8.71 -2.46
N ASP A 112 16.24 -7.52 -3.04
CA ASP A 112 17.11 -6.40 -2.73
C ASP A 112 16.90 -5.87 -1.31
N THR A 113 18.00 -5.49 -0.66
CA THR A 113 18.02 -5.06 0.74
C THR A 113 18.17 -3.54 0.90
N SER A 114 18.24 -2.80 -0.22
CA SER A 114 18.37 -1.35 -0.22
C SER A 114 17.19 -0.68 0.47
N ALA A 115 17.41 0.54 0.97
CA ALA A 115 16.40 1.35 1.65
C ALA A 115 15.24 1.78 0.73
N THR A 116 15.36 1.60 -0.58
CA THR A 116 14.34 1.92 -1.59
C THR A 116 13.60 0.70 -2.11
N ALA A 117 14.01 -0.51 -1.70
CA ALA A 117 13.45 -1.75 -2.24
C ALA A 117 12.05 -2.03 -1.69
N SER A 118 11.13 -2.36 -2.59
CA SER A 118 9.79 -2.87 -2.29
C SER A 118 9.37 -3.88 -3.35
N THR A 119 8.32 -4.67 -3.08
CA THR A 119 7.83 -5.67 -4.05
C THR A 119 6.69 -5.09 -4.88
N LEU A 120 5.83 -4.31 -4.26
CA LEU A 120 4.70 -3.66 -4.91
C LEU A 120 4.56 -2.24 -4.40
N ARG A 121 4.47 -1.27 -5.31
CA ARG A 121 4.20 0.13 -4.97
C ARG A 121 3.00 0.66 -5.74
N PHE A 122 2.16 1.42 -5.03
CA PHE A 122 1.14 2.30 -5.59
C PHE A 122 1.63 3.74 -5.43
N ILE A 123 1.65 4.53 -6.50
CA ILE A 123 2.11 5.91 -6.49
C ILE A 123 1.31 6.75 -7.50
N ASN A 124 1.32 8.07 -7.33
CA ASN A 124 0.76 9.04 -8.26
C ASN A 124 -0.73 8.80 -8.58
N ASP A 125 -1.52 8.54 -7.54
CA ASP A 125 -2.97 8.31 -7.58
C ASP A 125 -3.40 7.00 -8.24
N ALA A 126 -2.55 5.97 -8.22
CA ALA A 126 -2.94 4.63 -8.65
C ALA A 126 -4.17 4.15 -7.85
N SER A 127 -5.29 3.91 -8.54
CA SER A 127 -6.60 3.74 -7.92
C SER A 127 -7.39 2.53 -8.43
N ASN A 128 -8.30 2.02 -7.60
CA ASN A 128 -9.17 0.88 -7.92
C ASN A 128 -8.41 -0.40 -8.31
N ASN A 129 -7.21 -0.60 -7.75
CA ASN A 129 -6.40 -1.79 -8.04
C ASN A 129 -6.67 -2.91 -7.03
N ASN A 130 -6.74 -4.16 -7.50
CA ASN A 130 -7.02 -5.33 -6.67
C ASN A 130 -5.93 -6.38 -6.78
N ILE A 131 -5.18 -6.56 -5.70
CA ILE A 131 -4.14 -7.56 -5.56
C ILE A 131 -4.70 -8.66 -4.66
N SER A 132 -4.82 -9.88 -5.20
CA SER A 132 -5.45 -10.98 -4.49
C SER A 132 -4.74 -12.32 -4.66
N ASN A 133 -4.73 -13.16 -3.62
CA ASN A 133 -4.19 -14.52 -3.66
C ASN A 133 -2.71 -14.62 -4.08
N VAL A 134 -1.93 -13.55 -3.86
CA VAL A 134 -0.50 -13.49 -4.22
C VAL A 134 0.38 -13.73 -2.99
N THR A 135 1.53 -14.40 -3.18
CA THR A 135 2.61 -14.37 -2.19
C THR A 135 3.60 -13.25 -2.53
N LEU A 136 3.68 -12.24 -1.68
CA LEU A 136 4.55 -11.07 -1.82
C LEU A 136 5.76 -11.24 -0.89
N ARG A 137 6.96 -11.21 -1.47
CA ARG A 137 8.22 -11.39 -0.74
C ARG A 137 9.13 -10.20 -0.99
N GLY A 138 9.62 -9.56 0.07
CA GLY A 138 10.52 -8.41 0.00
C GLY A 138 11.65 -8.50 1.02
N SER A 139 12.79 -7.88 0.72
CA SER A 139 13.95 -7.82 1.63
C SER A 139 14.37 -6.39 2.01
N GLY A 140 13.62 -5.36 1.56
CA GLY A 140 13.93 -3.95 1.81
C GLY A 140 14.01 -3.62 3.30
N THR A 141 15.00 -2.83 3.71
CA THR A 141 15.37 -2.69 5.14
C THR A 141 14.81 -1.45 5.83
N ASP A 142 14.37 -0.45 5.07
CA ASP A 142 13.86 0.81 5.62
C ASP A 142 12.52 0.61 6.37
N ILE A 143 12.22 1.51 7.30
CA ILE A 143 10.96 1.52 8.04
C ILE A 143 9.83 2.20 7.25
N THR A 144 10.19 3.09 6.31
CA THR A 144 9.27 3.77 5.39
C THR A 144 9.06 3.01 4.10
N GLN A 145 9.79 1.91 3.89
CA GLN A 145 9.50 0.96 2.82
C GLN A 145 9.01 -0.36 3.42
N GLY A 146 8.11 -1.00 2.69
CA GLY A 146 7.69 -2.35 3.01
C GLY A 146 7.60 -3.21 1.77
N VAL A 147 7.16 -4.45 1.95
CA VAL A 147 6.87 -5.35 0.83
C VAL A 147 5.81 -4.71 -0.07
N VAL A 148 4.79 -4.11 0.54
CA VAL A 148 3.77 -3.29 -0.14
C VAL A 148 3.85 -1.85 0.33
N VAL A 149 3.88 -0.91 -0.61
CA VAL A 149 4.00 0.52 -0.34
C VAL A 149 2.88 1.29 -1.03
N LEU A 150 2.18 2.12 -0.27
CA LEU A 150 1.33 3.19 -0.81
C LEU A 150 2.08 4.50 -0.64
N SER A 151 2.66 4.97 -1.74
CA SER A 151 3.49 6.16 -1.77
C SER A 151 2.64 7.42 -1.91
N THR A 152 3.22 8.53 -2.35
CA THR A 152 2.50 9.80 -2.53
C THR A 152 1.48 9.73 -3.67
N GLY A 153 0.35 10.43 -3.50
CA GLY A 153 -0.57 10.75 -4.59
C GLY A 153 -0.29 12.14 -5.15
N THR A 154 -0.93 12.50 -6.26
CA THR A 154 -0.83 13.85 -6.85
C THR A 154 -2.04 14.72 -6.53
N THR A 155 -3.24 14.13 -6.47
CA THR A 155 -4.51 14.85 -6.35
C THR A 155 -5.40 14.27 -5.25
N THR A 156 -5.77 12.98 -5.34
CA THR A 156 -6.71 12.35 -4.40
C THR A 156 -6.03 11.37 -3.45
N GLY A 157 -4.85 10.85 -3.84
CA GLY A 157 -4.22 9.73 -3.17
C GLY A 157 -4.36 8.43 -3.96
N ASN A 158 -3.60 7.39 -3.57
CA ASN A 158 -3.77 6.05 -4.12
C ASN A 158 -5.02 5.39 -3.51
N ASP A 159 -6.17 5.53 -4.16
CA ASP A 159 -7.48 5.24 -3.57
C ASP A 159 -8.10 3.92 -4.01
N ASN A 160 -8.98 3.37 -3.17
CA ASN A 160 -9.75 2.16 -3.47
C ASN A 160 -8.89 0.96 -3.88
N ASN A 161 -7.65 0.91 -3.39
CA ASN A 161 -6.78 -0.23 -3.62
C ASN A 161 -7.10 -1.33 -2.59
N SER A 162 -6.98 -2.60 -3.00
CA SER A 162 -7.17 -3.74 -2.10
C SER A 162 -6.04 -4.74 -2.22
N VAL A 163 -5.52 -5.19 -1.09
CA VAL A 163 -4.57 -6.31 -0.98
C VAL A 163 -5.23 -7.38 -0.11
N SER A 164 -5.73 -8.45 -0.73
CA SER A 164 -6.60 -9.43 -0.08
C SER A 164 -6.17 -10.87 -0.31
N ASN A 165 -6.32 -11.76 0.67
CA ASN A 165 -5.90 -13.16 0.60
C ASN A 165 -4.42 -13.35 0.22
N CYS A 166 -3.58 -12.33 0.46
CA CYS A 166 -2.16 -12.37 0.18
C CYS A 166 -1.36 -12.89 1.37
N SER A 167 -0.24 -13.55 1.08
CA SER A 167 0.81 -13.84 2.05
C SER A 167 1.91 -12.79 1.87
N ILE A 168 2.15 -11.95 2.88
CA ILE A 168 3.15 -10.88 2.83
C ILE A 168 4.32 -11.30 3.74
N VAL A 169 5.47 -11.53 3.12
CA VAL A 169 6.64 -12.10 3.80
C VAL A 169 7.82 -11.16 3.63
N GLN A 170 8.36 -10.68 4.74
CA GLN A 170 9.68 -10.10 4.77
C GLN A 170 10.72 -11.23 4.81
N LEU A 171 11.64 -11.26 3.86
CA LEU A 171 12.75 -12.22 3.81
C LEU A 171 13.93 -11.74 4.66
N PRO A 172 14.75 -12.65 5.20
CA PRO A 172 15.39 -12.43 6.50
C PRO A 172 16.38 -11.26 6.50
N VAL A 173 15.92 -10.15 7.05
CA VAL A 173 16.57 -9.46 8.17
C VAL A 173 15.67 -9.64 9.40
N ALA A 174 16.24 -9.69 10.60
CA ALA A 174 15.62 -10.15 11.85
C ALA A 174 14.45 -9.30 12.39
N HIS A 175 13.40 -9.04 11.61
CA HIS A 175 12.30 -8.17 12.00
C HIS A 175 10.95 -8.84 11.71
N ARG A 176 10.03 -8.72 12.67
CA ARG A 176 8.67 -9.21 12.56
C ARG A 176 7.87 -8.32 11.60
N PRO A 177 6.95 -8.86 10.79
CA PRO A 177 6.02 -8.05 10.00
C PRO A 177 5.29 -7.02 10.87
N MET A 178 5.50 -5.73 10.60
CA MET A 178 4.79 -4.64 11.26
C MET A 178 4.07 -3.80 10.20
N VAL A 179 2.84 -3.35 10.46
CA VAL A 179 2.19 -2.35 9.61
C VAL A 179 2.46 -0.98 10.23
N LEU A 180 3.07 -0.06 9.48
CA LEU A 180 3.41 1.27 9.98
C LEU A 180 2.60 2.35 9.26
N PHE A 181 1.91 3.18 10.05
CA PHE A 181 1.30 4.43 9.61
C PHE A 181 2.18 5.59 10.12
N PRO A 182 2.99 6.22 9.27
CA PRO A 182 3.75 7.40 9.65
C PRO A 182 2.79 8.59 9.92
N SER A 183 2.37 8.77 11.17
CA SER A 183 1.74 9.95 11.82
C SER A 183 0.78 10.87 11.03
N VAL A 184 -0.44 11.11 11.56
CA VAL A 184 -0.92 12.44 12.06
C VAL A 184 -2.09 12.24 13.05
N ALA A 185 -2.06 13.02 14.14
CA ALA A 185 -3.12 13.38 15.09
C ALA A 185 -4.09 12.30 15.60
N GLN A 186 -4.11 12.16 16.94
CA GLN A 186 -5.01 11.35 17.76
C GLN A 186 -6.36 11.02 17.11
N LEU A 187 -6.49 9.78 16.63
CA LEU A 187 -7.77 9.14 16.44
C LEU A 187 -8.45 9.06 17.82
N ARG A 188 -9.42 9.94 18.10
CA ARG A 188 -10.48 9.58 19.05
C ARG A 188 -11.44 8.68 18.28
N PRO A 189 -11.52 7.37 18.58
CA PRO A 189 -12.56 6.55 18.01
C PRO A 189 -13.88 7.04 18.61
N ARG A 190 -14.72 7.73 17.84
CA ARG A 190 -16.14 7.84 18.19
C ARG A 190 -16.85 6.73 17.43
N ILE A 191 -16.74 5.51 17.95
CA ILE A 191 -17.58 4.39 17.52
C ILE A 191 -18.93 4.56 18.24
N PRO A 192 -20.06 4.72 17.53
CA PRO A 192 -21.37 4.52 18.14
C PRO A 192 -21.46 3.07 18.58
N ALA A 193 -21.62 2.84 19.89
CA ALA A 193 -21.65 1.51 20.46
C ALA A 193 -22.86 0.73 19.93
N THR A 194 -22.63 -0.26 19.07
CA THR A 194 -23.51 -1.43 18.91
C THR A 194 -22.81 -2.63 19.57
N PRO A 195 -23.52 -3.44 20.38
CA PRO A 195 -22.88 -4.41 21.26
C PRO A 195 -22.55 -5.70 20.51
N SER A 196 -21.42 -5.71 19.79
CA SER A 196 -20.72 -6.96 19.41
C SER A 196 -19.26 -6.80 18.95
N GLN A 197 -18.64 -5.62 19.09
CA GLN A 197 -17.20 -5.46 18.80
C GLN A 197 -16.42 -5.27 20.09
N THR A 198 -15.64 -6.29 20.46
CA THR A 198 -14.67 -6.27 21.55
C THR A 198 -13.65 -5.17 21.27
N ALA A 199 -13.66 -4.14 22.12
CA ALA A 199 -12.71 -3.04 22.08
C ALA A 199 -11.28 -3.58 22.22
N ILE A 200 -10.43 -3.35 21.20
CA ILE A 200 -8.98 -3.56 21.33
C ILE A 200 -8.40 -2.26 21.88
N SER A 201 -7.91 -2.34 23.12
CA SER A 201 -7.28 -1.27 23.90
C SER A 201 -6.16 -0.55 23.15
N PRO A 202 -5.87 0.73 23.49
CA PRO A 202 -4.73 1.44 22.92
C PRO A 202 -3.43 0.72 23.29
N ILE A 203 -2.58 0.46 22.29
CA ILE A 203 -1.22 -0.06 22.48
C ILE A 203 -0.39 1.04 23.14
N SER A 204 -0.40 1.09 24.48
CA SER A 204 0.47 1.95 25.28
C SER A 204 1.15 1.15 26.40
N SER A 205 1.98 0.18 26.02
CA SER A 205 3.15 -0.25 26.81
C SER A 205 3.79 -1.47 26.15
N MET A 206 4.87 -1.27 25.40
CA MET A 206 5.94 -2.27 25.38
C MET A 206 7.24 -1.60 25.82
N PRO A 207 8.03 -2.25 26.70
CA PRO A 207 9.31 -1.75 27.16
C PRO A 207 10.28 -1.67 25.98
N ARG A 208 11.09 -0.61 25.94
CA ARG A 208 12.01 -0.26 24.85
C ARG A 208 13.08 -1.37 24.64
N PRO A 209 13.30 -1.84 23.40
CA PRO A 209 14.65 -2.14 22.94
C PRO A 209 15.03 -1.25 21.75
N PRO A 210 16.32 -0.92 21.55
CA PRO A 210 16.76 -0.24 20.34
C PRO A 210 17.04 -1.31 19.26
N ARG A 211 16.20 -1.43 18.22
CA ARG A 211 16.59 -2.00 16.91
C ARG A 211 15.47 -1.86 15.88
N LEU A 212 15.87 -1.45 14.68
CA LEU A 212 15.10 -0.97 13.54
C LEU A 212 13.95 -1.92 13.15
N ALA A 213 12.70 -1.46 13.15
CA ALA A 213 11.55 -2.30 12.78
C ALA A 213 11.17 -2.04 11.31
N SER A 214 11.46 -2.98 10.40
CA SER A 214 11.00 -2.91 9.00
C SER A 214 9.50 -3.24 8.92
N SER A 215 8.75 -2.49 8.13
CA SER A 215 7.29 -2.62 8.03
C SER A 215 6.92 -3.47 6.81
N SER A 216 5.98 -4.41 6.92
CA SER A 216 5.54 -5.22 5.76
C SER A 216 4.57 -4.49 4.85
N VAL A 217 3.84 -3.51 5.40
CA VAL A 217 3.01 -2.58 4.65
C VAL A 217 3.23 -1.16 5.18
N VAL A 218 3.42 -0.20 4.27
CA VAL A 218 3.58 1.23 4.59
C VAL A 218 2.60 2.04 3.73
N ALA A 219 1.93 3.02 4.32
CA ALA A 219 1.09 3.98 3.61
C ALA A 219 1.47 5.41 3.97
N THR A 220 1.68 6.28 2.98
CA THR A 220 1.94 7.71 3.23
C THR A 220 0.64 8.48 3.53
N PRO A 221 0.68 9.53 4.36
CA PRO A 221 -0.53 10.24 4.77
C PRO A 221 -0.94 11.24 3.69
N ASN A 222 -1.83 10.85 2.79
CA ASN A 222 -2.33 11.74 1.72
C ASN A 222 -3.79 11.43 1.32
N GLY A 223 -4.70 11.24 2.27
CA GLY A 223 -6.13 11.04 1.93
C GLY A 223 -6.48 9.65 1.34
N GLN A 224 -5.54 8.72 1.40
CA GLN A 224 -5.61 7.43 0.72
C GLN A 224 -6.56 6.44 1.40
N SER A 225 -7.11 5.52 0.62
CA SER A 225 -7.89 4.39 1.12
C SER A 225 -7.35 3.05 0.63
N ILE A 226 -7.07 2.14 1.58
CA ILE A 226 -6.66 0.77 1.27
C ILE A 226 -7.38 -0.24 2.17
N THR A 227 -7.82 -1.33 1.55
CA THR A 227 -8.31 -2.51 2.27
C THR A 227 -7.25 -3.60 2.27
N ILE A 228 -6.78 -4.00 3.45
CA ILE A 228 -5.82 -5.09 3.63
C ILE A 228 -6.52 -6.24 4.36
N VAL A 229 -6.62 -7.38 3.71
CA VAL A 229 -7.16 -8.62 4.28
C VAL A 229 -6.15 -9.73 4.04
N CYS A 230 -5.15 -9.87 4.90
CA CYS A 230 -4.07 -10.83 4.72
C CYS A 230 -4.10 -11.92 5.79
N SER A 231 -3.63 -13.12 5.42
CA SER A 231 -3.38 -14.19 6.36
C SER A 231 -2.06 -13.90 7.08
N ASN A 232 -2.06 -13.75 8.40
CA ASN A 232 -0.83 -13.62 9.16
C ASN A 232 -0.21 -15.02 9.36
N PRO A 233 0.98 -15.33 8.81
CA PRO A 233 1.61 -16.64 8.99
C PRO A 233 2.03 -16.94 10.44
N TYR A 234 2.01 -15.95 11.34
CA TYR A 234 2.32 -16.11 12.77
C TYR A 234 1.10 -16.33 13.67
N HIS A 235 -0.13 -16.32 13.14
CA HIS A 235 -1.34 -16.61 13.91
C HIS A 235 -1.99 -17.91 13.44
N ALA A 236 -2.33 -18.79 14.40
CA ALA A 236 -3.15 -19.97 14.19
C ALA A 236 -4.51 -19.58 13.53
N PRO A 237 -5.19 -20.50 12.81
CA PRO A 237 -6.11 -20.20 11.71
C PRO A 237 -7.47 -19.54 12.07
N ILE A 238 -7.60 -18.89 13.23
CA ILE A 238 -8.92 -18.55 13.81
C ILE A 238 -9.44 -17.16 13.42
N GLN A 239 -8.65 -16.20 12.91
CA GLN A 239 -9.20 -14.91 12.45
C GLN A 239 -8.36 -14.31 11.32
N ARG A 240 -9.01 -13.95 10.20
CA ARG A 240 -8.45 -13.10 9.14
C ARG A 240 -8.65 -11.64 9.55
N PRO A 241 -7.64 -10.92 10.06
CA PRO A 241 -7.83 -9.52 10.41
C PRO A 241 -8.14 -8.73 9.14
N THR A 242 -9.34 -8.17 9.07
CA THR A 242 -9.70 -7.18 8.05
C THR A 242 -9.32 -5.82 8.58
N PHE A 243 -8.47 -5.10 7.85
CA PHE A 243 -8.06 -3.77 8.21
C PHE A 243 -8.30 -2.83 7.02
N THR A 244 -9.30 -1.97 7.15
CA THR A 244 -9.62 -0.91 6.19
C THR A 244 -9.08 0.40 6.74
N VAL A 245 -8.16 1.02 6.00
CA VAL A 245 -7.70 2.38 6.29
C VAL A 245 -8.39 3.31 5.32
N GLY A 246 -9.16 4.26 5.83
CA GLY A 246 -9.60 5.42 5.07
C GLY A 246 -9.00 6.66 5.71
N PHE A 247 -8.09 7.34 5.03
CA PHE A 247 -7.67 8.67 5.42
C PHE A 247 -8.60 9.66 4.72
N LYS A 248 -9.57 10.26 5.42
CA LYS A 248 -10.41 11.31 4.82
C LYS A 248 -9.78 12.67 5.11
N SER A 249 -9.36 13.40 4.08
CA SER A 249 -9.02 14.82 4.21
C SER A 249 -10.26 15.57 4.70
N PRO A 250 -10.23 16.28 5.84
CA PRO A 250 -11.30 17.20 6.17
C PRO A 250 -11.19 18.38 5.22
N ALA A 251 -11.95 18.36 4.13
CA ALA A 251 -12.28 19.58 3.42
C ALA A 251 -13.11 20.44 4.38
N VAL A 252 -12.45 21.29 5.16
CA VAL A 252 -13.12 22.36 5.89
C VAL A 252 -13.25 23.51 4.90
N PRO A 253 -14.46 23.83 4.38
CA PRO A 253 -14.63 25.07 3.65
C PRO A 253 -14.27 26.24 4.56
N ILE A 254 -13.44 27.15 4.05
CA ILE A 254 -12.99 28.34 4.75
C ILE A 254 -14.17 29.32 4.80
N THR A 255 -15.16 29.07 5.65
CA THR A 255 -16.21 30.04 5.96
C THR A 255 -16.18 30.37 7.45
N SER A 256 -15.58 31.54 7.72
CA SER A 256 -15.67 32.34 8.95
C SER A 256 -15.37 31.63 10.29
N PHE A 257 -14.14 31.73 10.76
CA PHE A 257 -13.85 31.66 12.19
C PHE A 257 -14.39 32.92 12.89
N PRO A 258 -15.21 32.84 13.96
CA PRO A 258 -15.32 33.94 14.89
C PRO A 258 -14.02 34.03 15.71
N PRO A 259 -13.48 35.23 15.99
CA PRO A 259 -12.18 35.38 16.63
C PRO A 259 -12.22 34.89 18.09
N ILE A 260 -11.47 33.81 18.37
CA ILE A 260 -11.20 33.29 19.71
C ILE A 260 -10.15 34.20 20.39
N ALA A 261 -10.54 35.43 20.71
CA ALA A 261 -9.67 36.40 21.41
C ALA A 261 -10.13 36.71 22.85
N SER A 262 -11.32 36.26 23.30
CA SER A 262 -11.85 36.67 24.61
C SER A 262 -11.72 35.63 25.74
N ALA A 263 -11.46 34.35 25.42
CA ALA A 263 -11.42 33.29 26.43
C ALA A 263 -10.04 33.10 27.11
N PHE A 264 -8.95 33.55 26.48
CA PHE A 264 -7.59 33.39 27.03
C PHE A 264 -7.19 34.52 28.00
N ARG A 265 -7.72 35.73 27.83
CA ARG A 265 -7.41 36.89 28.72
C ARG A 265 -8.03 36.77 30.12
N ARG A 266 -9.13 36.01 30.31
CA ARG A 266 -9.79 35.87 31.63
C ARG A 266 -9.19 34.78 32.53
N ARG A 267 -8.33 33.89 32.00
CA ARG A 267 -7.72 32.80 32.78
C ARG A 267 -6.32 33.17 33.31
N LEU A 268 -5.57 34.04 32.63
CA LEU A 268 -4.31 34.59 33.16
C LEU A 268 -4.51 35.65 34.25
N ALA A 269 -5.57 36.46 34.19
CA ALA A 269 -5.82 37.50 35.20
C ALA A 269 -6.24 36.96 36.59
N ARG A 270 -6.75 35.72 36.68
CA ARG A 270 -7.15 35.09 37.95
C ARG A 270 -6.02 34.34 38.67
N VAL A 271 -4.93 34.03 37.98
CA VAL A 271 -3.76 33.38 38.58
C VAL A 271 -2.80 34.42 39.20
N CYS A 272 -2.79 35.65 38.67
CA CYS A 272 -1.88 36.70 39.16
C CYS A 272 -2.36 37.40 40.45
N THR A 273 -3.66 37.45 40.77
CA THR A 273 -4.17 38.06 42.01
C THR A 273 -4.01 37.17 43.24
N ARG A 274 -4.01 35.83 43.10
CA ARG A 274 -3.85 34.89 44.23
C ARG A 274 -2.40 34.74 44.73
N CYS A 275 -1.41 35.18 43.96
CA CYS A 275 -0.01 35.20 44.40
C CYS A 275 0.38 36.49 45.15
N TRP A 276 -0.41 37.57 45.05
CA TRP A 276 -0.10 38.85 45.69
C TRP A 276 -0.78 39.04 47.07
N GLU A 277 -1.85 38.31 47.38
CA GLU A 277 -2.48 38.31 48.71
C GLU A 277 -1.80 37.35 49.72
N ARG A 278 -0.93 36.44 49.26
CA ARG A 278 -0.19 35.50 50.14
C ARG A 278 1.18 36.00 50.61
N SER A 279 1.59 37.20 50.22
CA SER A 279 2.85 37.83 50.63
C SER A 279 2.69 39.04 51.55
N ARG A 280 1.48 39.30 52.09
CA ARG A 280 1.21 40.39 53.07
C ARG A 280 0.83 39.92 54.48
N HIS A 281 1.05 38.63 54.79
CA HIS A 281 1.05 38.12 56.16
C HIS A 281 2.35 37.35 56.42
N ALA A 282 3.43 38.11 56.48
CA ALA A 282 4.68 37.86 57.22
C ALA A 282 5.25 39.23 57.58
#